data_AF-A0A9P1CQ66-F1
#
_entry.id   AF-A0A9P1CQ66-F1
#
_cell.length_a   1.000
_cell.length_b   1.000
_cell.length_c   1.000
_cell.angle_alpha   90.00
_cell.angle_beta   90.00
_cell.angle_gamma   90.00
#
_symmetry.space_group_name_H-M   'P 1'
#
loop_
_entity.id
_entity.type
_entity.pdbx_description
1 polymer ?
#
loop_
_entity_poly.entity_id
_entity_poly.type
_entity_poly.pdbx_seq_one_letter_code
_entity_poly.pdbx_strand_id
1 'polypeptide(L)'
;MVGHKQRRLGHAEKPSARARSHVESPLAVLLLKMWSTGELSGPALQEIAKAAADSGCQGQDVQRLAMLGAAGNSPQNIQRDLMALHFKDLKAPPVHTVETKIWGKDGDGQKTLLQSKLPLLLPHEWMSMAKSFPDIKKDAPLVFALHGDAAPHTETDSLLVVSLRSLTTKLSVSESQLLLFALPKSMISKETLQPIWKILCWSLEAMTKGRWPTKAPGNLPTYKVSNGGKPLMGWEKRAMVYCITGDLEWYSSEFHFPYAMENHPCPWCKCDMHDEIPVFDFRSSAKWRETIRSAEEMNAKYKHPLFAVPGLNSQCIFLDPMHTIDLGVSMHVVGSVLWDLIEDEMVASNRPARCAAVNRLIVEAYNFLGTPSSKRVGVLKLTDIGDSTTEFPVLKHCKARKVRYLVPAVKRLCEQFETTKYGEHRLKMITALDDMPQLMDMKLYRFPAALRDKFAQKIHSFLLQYSYMAKLSSQRGCLRYSMVQKHHLTSHLSWFTESCHPRCFWTYGSESYMGHMVRIAKACVRGQSPPKAAESIMQKYRLSMHLILSGLMVLDEEGDD
;
A
#
# COMPACT_ATOMS: atom_id res chain seq x y z
N MET A 1 27.90 -30.79 -33.84
CA MET A 1 27.82 -30.99 -32.37
C MET A 1 28.63 -29.90 -31.68
N VAL A 2 27.97 -28.83 -31.22
CA VAL A 2 28.55 -27.86 -30.26
C VAL A 2 27.39 -27.46 -29.35
N GLY A 3 27.48 -27.85 -28.08
CA GLY A 3 26.37 -27.82 -27.13
C GLY A 3 26.05 -26.41 -26.62
N HIS A 4 24.78 -26.02 -26.72
CA HIS A 4 24.22 -24.85 -26.05
C HIS A 4 24.23 -25.06 -24.53
N LYS A 5 25.09 -24.32 -23.82
CA LYS A 5 25.02 -24.18 -22.36
C LYS A 5 23.78 -23.35 -21.99
N GLN A 6 22.71 -24.01 -21.54
CA GLN A 6 21.62 -23.38 -20.80
C GLN A 6 22.17 -22.70 -19.55
N ARG A 7 22.06 -21.36 -19.49
CA ARG A 7 22.20 -20.59 -18.26
C ARG A 7 21.05 -20.98 -17.34
N ARG A 8 21.34 -21.78 -16.30
CA ARG A 8 20.40 -22.06 -15.21
C ARG A 8 20.04 -20.73 -14.53
N LEU A 9 18.77 -20.37 -14.64
CA LEU A 9 18.16 -19.31 -13.85
C LEU A 9 18.38 -19.65 -12.36
N GLY A 10 18.90 -18.68 -11.62
CA GLY A 10 19.14 -18.80 -10.19
C GLY A 10 17.85 -19.23 -9.48
N HIS A 11 17.96 -20.22 -8.60
CA HIS A 11 16.87 -20.62 -7.72
C HIS A 11 16.38 -19.39 -6.96
N ALA A 12 15.07 -19.17 -6.96
CA ALA A 12 14.42 -18.26 -6.03
C ALA A 12 14.82 -18.69 -4.61
N GLU A 13 15.42 -17.79 -3.84
CA GLU A 13 15.65 -18.00 -2.41
C GLU A 13 14.31 -18.30 -1.76
N LYS A 14 14.18 -19.48 -1.16
CA LYS A 14 13.02 -19.82 -0.34
C LYS A 14 12.91 -18.80 0.79
N PRO A 15 11.71 -18.28 1.11
CA PRO A 15 11.54 -17.41 2.25
C PRO A 15 12.06 -18.11 3.52
N SER A 16 12.79 -17.34 4.33
CA SER A 16 13.41 -17.76 5.58
C SER A 16 12.42 -18.52 6.44
N ALA A 17 12.52 -19.85 6.46
CA ALA A 17 11.70 -20.72 7.28
C ALA A 17 12.06 -20.50 8.75
N ARG A 18 11.28 -19.67 9.45
CA ARG A 18 11.30 -19.64 10.92
C ARG A 18 10.98 -21.05 11.38
N ALA A 19 11.86 -21.65 12.20
CA ALA A 19 11.65 -22.99 12.73
C ALA A 19 10.30 -23.04 13.48
N ARG A 20 9.34 -23.81 12.94
CA ARG A 20 8.00 -23.96 13.53
C ARG A 20 8.16 -24.72 14.85
N SER A 21 8.01 -24.05 15.99
CA SER A 21 8.22 -24.66 17.31
C SER A 21 7.04 -25.53 17.77
N HIS A 22 5.90 -25.48 17.09
CA HIS A 22 4.80 -26.44 17.20
C HIS A 22 4.14 -26.56 15.82
N VAL A 23 4.01 -27.77 15.28
CA VAL A 23 3.38 -27.96 13.97
C VAL A 23 1.89 -28.19 14.18
N GLU A 24 1.15 -27.09 14.37
CA GLU A 24 -0.30 -27.11 14.14
C GLU A 24 -0.56 -27.61 12.71
N SER A 25 -1.56 -28.46 12.55
CA SER A 25 -2.00 -29.00 11.26
C SER A 25 -2.51 -27.87 10.36
N PRO A 26 -2.45 -28.04 9.03
CA PRO A 26 -2.98 -27.04 8.09
C PRO A 26 -4.45 -26.69 8.34
N LEU A 27 -5.26 -27.65 8.80
CA LEU A 27 -6.68 -27.42 9.11
C LEU A 27 -6.83 -26.53 10.34
N ALA A 28 -6.14 -26.83 11.45
CA ALA A 28 -6.21 -25.98 12.65
C ALA A 28 -5.72 -24.57 12.36
N VAL A 29 -4.62 -24.42 11.61
CA VAL A 29 -4.10 -23.11 11.18
C VAL A 29 -5.13 -22.34 10.35
N LEU A 30 -5.79 -22.99 9.39
CA LEU A 30 -6.82 -22.36 8.56
C LEU A 30 -8.02 -21.91 9.40
N LEU A 31 -8.49 -22.77 10.31
CA LEU A 31 -9.59 -22.44 11.21
C LEU A 31 -9.24 -21.23 12.09
N LEU A 32 -8.07 -21.24 12.72
CA LEU A 32 -7.57 -20.12 13.54
C LEU A 32 -7.45 -18.83 12.72
N LYS A 33 -6.92 -18.91 11.49
CA LYS A 33 -6.84 -17.79 10.54
C LYS A 33 -8.22 -17.20 10.30
N MET A 34 -9.17 -18.00 9.81
CA MET A 34 -10.52 -17.55 9.47
C MET A 34 -11.27 -16.99 10.69
N TRP A 35 -11.11 -17.59 11.88
CA TRP A 35 -11.72 -17.06 13.09
C TRP A 35 -11.09 -15.71 13.52
N SER A 36 -9.77 -15.62 13.49
CA SER A 36 -9.04 -14.41 13.89
C SER A 36 -9.35 -13.21 12.98
N THR A 37 -9.59 -13.45 11.68
CA THR A 37 -10.02 -12.43 10.71
C THR A 37 -11.53 -12.17 10.73
N GLY A 38 -12.31 -13.04 11.38
CA GLY A 38 -13.76 -12.92 11.52
C GLY A 38 -14.58 -13.54 10.39
N GLU A 39 -13.94 -14.31 9.52
CA GLU A 39 -14.60 -15.13 8.50
C GLU A 39 -15.38 -16.30 9.13
N LEU A 40 -14.99 -16.76 10.33
CA LEU A 40 -15.71 -17.76 11.12
C LEU A 40 -16.07 -17.25 12.53
N SER A 41 -17.21 -17.71 13.03
CA SER A 41 -17.57 -17.59 14.44
C SER A 41 -16.85 -18.66 15.27
N GLY A 42 -16.74 -18.47 16.58
CA GLY A 42 -16.19 -19.49 17.49
C GLY A 42 -16.94 -20.83 17.39
N PRO A 43 -18.28 -20.83 17.47
CA PRO A 43 -19.07 -22.05 17.29
C PRO A 43 -18.83 -22.74 15.94
N ALA A 44 -18.80 -22.00 14.83
CA ALA A 44 -18.55 -22.60 13.50
C ALA A 44 -17.16 -23.23 13.41
N LEU A 45 -16.13 -22.59 13.97
CA LEU A 45 -14.79 -23.17 14.05
C LEU A 45 -14.79 -24.50 14.81
N GLN A 46 -15.44 -24.53 15.98
CA GLN A 46 -15.49 -25.72 16.83
C GLN A 46 -16.29 -26.84 16.16
N GLU A 47 -17.41 -26.53 15.50
CA GLU A 47 -18.24 -27.48 14.78
C GLU A 47 -17.46 -28.14 13.62
N ILE A 48 -16.73 -27.35 12.83
CA ILE A 48 -15.87 -27.88 11.75
C ILE A 48 -14.76 -28.75 12.33
N ALA A 49 -14.10 -28.32 13.41
CA ALA A 49 -13.07 -29.12 14.07
C ALA A 49 -13.61 -30.44 14.62
N LYS A 50 -14.82 -30.43 15.20
CA LYS A 50 -15.50 -31.63 15.69
C LYS A 50 -15.89 -32.57 14.54
N ALA A 51 -16.46 -32.05 13.46
CA ALA A 51 -16.79 -32.86 12.29
C ALA A 51 -15.54 -33.52 11.68
N ALA A 52 -14.41 -32.80 11.64
CA ALA A 52 -13.13 -33.35 11.18
C ALA A 52 -12.62 -34.45 12.12
N ALA A 53 -12.68 -34.25 13.44
CA ALA A 53 -12.30 -35.24 14.44
C ALA A 53 -13.17 -36.50 14.34
N ASP A 54 -14.49 -36.34 14.26
CA ASP A 54 -15.46 -37.43 14.13
C ASP A 54 -15.28 -38.19 12.79
N SER A 55 -14.80 -37.51 11.74
CA SER A 55 -14.43 -38.11 10.45
C SER A 55 -13.07 -38.82 10.46
N GLY A 56 -12.41 -38.91 11.63
CA GLY A 56 -11.17 -39.66 11.82
C GLY A 56 -9.89 -38.82 11.84
N CYS A 57 -9.96 -37.49 11.85
CA CYS A 57 -8.77 -36.66 12.00
C CYS A 57 -8.13 -36.84 13.39
N GLN A 58 -6.90 -37.36 13.43
CA GLN A 58 -6.17 -37.65 14.67
C GLN A 58 -5.23 -36.51 15.13
N GLY A 59 -5.28 -35.35 14.48
CA GLY A 59 -4.47 -34.19 14.87
C GLY A 59 -4.86 -33.70 16.27
N GLN A 60 -3.91 -33.71 17.21
CA GLN A 60 -4.16 -33.29 18.61
C GLN A 60 -4.63 -31.83 18.71
N ASP A 61 -4.16 -30.98 17.81
CA ASP A 61 -4.61 -29.61 17.63
C ASP A 61 -6.08 -29.52 17.20
N VAL A 62 -6.48 -30.28 16.18
CA VAL A 62 -7.87 -30.34 15.72
C VAL A 62 -8.77 -30.90 16.83
N GLN A 63 -8.32 -31.93 17.56
CA GLN A 63 -9.04 -32.47 18.71
C GLN A 63 -9.19 -31.43 19.83
N ARG A 64 -8.14 -30.65 20.15
CA ARG A 64 -8.25 -29.55 21.13
C ARG A 64 -9.26 -28.50 20.69
N LEU A 65 -9.30 -28.14 19.41
CA LEU A 65 -10.31 -27.22 18.87
C LEU A 65 -11.73 -27.82 18.91
N ALA A 66 -11.87 -29.12 18.66
CA ALA A 66 -13.15 -29.83 18.75
C ALA A 66 -13.70 -29.85 20.18
N MET A 67 -12.84 -29.81 21.21
CA MET A 67 -13.24 -29.86 22.62
C MET A 67 -13.65 -28.51 23.21
N LEU A 68 -13.52 -27.40 22.48
CA LEU A 68 -13.87 -26.07 22.96
C LEU A 68 -15.34 -26.00 23.42
N GLY A 69 -15.61 -25.27 24.51
CA GLY A 69 -16.96 -25.12 25.03
C GLY A 69 -17.62 -26.44 25.40
N ALA A 70 -16.89 -27.35 26.05
CA ALA A 70 -17.35 -28.71 26.37
C ALA A 70 -17.82 -29.49 25.14
N ALA A 71 -16.95 -29.54 24.12
CA ALA A 71 -17.22 -30.15 22.81
C ALA A 71 -18.43 -29.56 22.07
N GLY A 72 -18.64 -28.24 22.22
CA GLY A 72 -19.73 -27.49 21.57
C GLY A 72 -21.02 -27.39 22.40
N ASN A 73 -21.14 -28.12 23.52
CA ASN A 73 -22.32 -28.09 24.39
C ASN A 73 -22.51 -26.76 25.14
N SER A 74 -21.46 -25.93 25.20
CA SER A 74 -21.47 -24.61 25.84
C SER A 74 -20.87 -23.54 24.91
N PRO A 75 -21.62 -23.10 23.88
CA PRO A 75 -21.13 -22.16 22.87
C PRO A 75 -20.56 -20.85 23.44
N GLN A 76 -21.14 -20.35 24.53
CA GLN A 76 -20.71 -19.15 25.24
C GLN A 76 -19.29 -19.24 25.81
N ASN A 77 -18.78 -20.45 26.06
CA ASN A 77 -17.44 -20.68 26.61
C ASN A 77 -16.37 -20.83 25.51
N ILE A 78 -16.75 -21.08 24.27
CA ILE A 78 -15.81 -21.38 23.16
C ILE A 78 -14.81 -20.25 22.97
N GLN A 79 -15.25 -18.99 22.98
CA GLN A 79 -14.35 -17.86 22.80
C GLN A 79 -13.32 -17.76 23.93
N ARG A 80 -13.75 -17.92 25.19
CA ARG A 80 -12.84 -17.93 26.35
C ARG A 80 -11.82 -19.06 26.25
N ASP A 81 -12.28 -20.25 25.93
CA ASP A 81 -11.43 -21.45 25.82
C ASP A 81 -10.41 -21.29 24.69
N LEU A 82 -10.82 -20.74 23.54
CA LEU A 82 -9.94 -20.46 22.41
C LEU A 82 -8.88 -19.39 22.76
N MET A 83 -9.31 -18.33 23.46
CA MET A 83 -8.39 -17.29 23.94
C MET A 83 -7.33 -17.87 24.90
N ALA A 84 -7.73 -18.77 25.79
CA ALA A 84 -6.81 -19.44 26.71
C ALA A 84 -5.85 -20.41 26.00
N LEU A 85 -6.34 -21.11 24.96
CA LEU A 85 -5.58 -22.12 24.24
C LEU A 85 -4.51 -21.53 23.32
N HIS A 86 -4.84 -20.51 22.52
CA HIS A 86 -3.95 -19.99 21.47
C HIS A 86 -3.56 -18.53 21.60
N PHE A 87 -4.21 -17.75 22.48
CA PHE A 87 -4.07 -16.29 22.50
C PHE A 87 -3.72 -15.71 23.87
N LYS A 88 -3.13 -16.54 24.73
CA LYS A 88 -2.49 -16.07 25.96
C LYS A 88 -1.24 -15.27 25.60
N ASP A 89 -0.99 -14.18 26.34
CA ASP A 89 0.21 -13.33 26.19
C ASP A 89 0.48 -12.90 24.73
N LEU A 90 -0.48 -12.17 24.15
CA LEU A 90 -0.44 -11.74 22.76
C LEU A 90 0.91 -11.08 22.39
N LYS A 91 1.51 -11.49 21.28
CA LYS A 91 2.76 -10.91 20.75
C LYS A 91 2.60 -9.50 20.19
N ALA A 92 1.37 -9.09 19.91
CA ALA A 92 1.03 -7.72 19.53
C ALA A 92 0.81 -6.85 20.80
N PRO A 93 1.24 -5.58 20.79
CA PRO A 93 1.15 -4.68 21.94
C PRO A 93 -0.30 -4.51 22.41
N PRO A 94 -0.52 -4.10 23.68
CA PRO A 94 -1.85 -3.86 24.20
C PRO A 94 -2.58 -2.74 23.42
N VAL A 95 -3.91 -2.81 23.39
CA VAL A 95 -4.73 -1.72 22.83
C VAL A 95 -4.89 -0.64 23.88
N HIS A 96 -4.59 0.59 23.49
CA HIS A 96 -4.93 1.77 24.25
C HIS A 96 -6.18 2.44 23.70
N THR A 97 -6.84 3.21 24.55
CA THR A 97 -8.00 4.02 24.16
C THR A 97 -7.66 5.49 24.30
N VAL A 98 -7.92 6.24 23.24
CA VAL A 98 -7.83 7.70 23.23
C VAL A 98 -9.21 8.31 23.42
N GLU A 99 -9.32 9.28 24.32
CA GLU A 99 -10.52 10.10 24.47
C GLU A 99 -10.54 11.20 23.41
N THR A 100 -11.60 11.25 22.62
CA THR A 100 -11.74 12.13 21.46
C THR A 100 -13.21 12.38 21.09
N LYS A 101 -13.47 13.23 20.10
CA LYS A 101 -14.80 13.46 19.55
C LYS A 101 -14.95 12.77 18.20
N ILE A 102 -16.14 12.27 17.90
CA ILE A 102 -16.47 11.62 16.62
C ILE A 102 -17.78 12.17 16.06
N TRP A 103 -17.97 12.07 14.75
CA TRP A 103 -19.30 12.21 14.18
C TRP A 103 -20.19 11.03 14.57
N GLY A 104 -21.38 11.34 15.06
CA GLY A 104 -22.44 10.37 15.35
C GLY A 104 -23.81 11.02 15.20
N LYS A 105 -24.84 10.30 15.66
CA LYS A 105 -26.22 10.81 15.73
C LYS A 105 -26.61 11.01 17.20
N ASP A 106 -27.24 12.13 17.53
CA ASP A 106 -27.85 12.34 18.84
C ASP A 106 -29.18 11.56 18.99
N GLY A 107 -29.87 11.78 20.13
CA GLY A 107 -31.15 11.13 20.43
C GLY A 107 -32.26 11.47 19.41
N ASP A 108 -32.15 12.60 18.71
CA ASP A 108 -33.08 13.05 17.68
C ASP A 108 -32.65 12.63 16.26
N GLY A 109 -31.54 11.89 16.15
CA GLY A 109 -31.00 11.40 14.89
C GLY A 109 -30.18 12.43 14.10
N GLN A 110 -29.92 13.62 14.65
CA GLN A 110 -29.14 14.66 14.00
C GLN A 110 -27.64 14.38 14.11
N LYS A 111 -26.90 14.72 13.03
CA LYS A 111 -25.45 14.52 12.98
C LYS A 111 -24.75 15.53 13.90
N THR A 112 -24.07 15.05 14.93
CA THR A 112 -23.36 15.88 15.91
C THR A 112 -22.04 15.25 16.34
N LEU A 113 -21.20 16.03 17.03
CA LEU A 113 -19.95 15.55 17.62
C LEU A 113 -20.21 14.95 19.01
N LEU A 114 -19.91 13.67 19.15
CA LEU A 114 -20.08 12.91 20.40
C LEU A 114 -18.72 12.56 21.00
N GLN A 115 -18.64 12.56 22.33
CA GLN A 115 -17.47 12.02 23.03
C GLN A 115 -17.38 10.53 22.82
N SER A 116 -16.18 10.03 22.57
CA SER A 116 -15.93 8.62 22.35
C SER A 116 -14.51 8.22 22.78
N LYS A 117 -14.31 6.90 22.83
CA LYS A 117 -13.03 6.26 23.12
C LYS A 117 -12.66 5.41 21.92
N LEU A 118 -11.56 5.73 21.26
CA LEU A 118 -11.12 5.02 20.06
C LEU A 118 -9.87 4.18 20.33
N PRO A 119 -9.75 2.99 19.72
CA PRO A 119 -8.61 2.12 19.92
C PRO A 119 -7.37 2.62 19.17
N LEU A 120 -6.21 2.47 19.79
CA LEU A 120 -4.91 2.89 19.27
C LEU A 120 -3.82 1.92 19.71
N LEU A 121 -2.89 1.60 18.80
CA LEU A 121 -1.64 0.92 19.10
C LEU A 121 -0.49 1.92 19.02
N LEU A 122 0.45 1.82 19.96
CA LEU A 122 1.50 2.82 20.12
C LEU A 122 2.79 2.40 19.39
N PRO A 123 3.36 3.28 18.55
CA PRO A 123 4.64 3.04 17.89
C PRO A 123 5.79 2.53 18.79
N HIS A 124 5.99 3.12 19.97
CA HIS A 124 7.08 2.69 20.87
C HIS A 124 6.86 1.31 21.50
N GLU A 125 5.62 0.87 21.66
CA GLU A 125 5.32 -0.49 22.14
C GLU A 125 5.55 -1.53 21.05
N TRP A 126 5.18 -1.20 19.80
CA TRP A 126 5.59 -1.98 18.64
C TRP A 126 7.11 -2.14 18.55
N MET A 127 7.84 -1.05 18.73
CA MET A 127 9.30 -1.09 18.80
C MET A 127 9.77 -2.04 19.92
N SER A 128 9.26 -1.90 21.14
CA SER A 128 9.60 -2.79 22.27
C SER A 128 9.35 -4.27 21.94
N MET A 129 8.26 -4.60 21.25
CA MET A 129 7.97 -5.98 20.81
C MET A 129 8.96 -6.48 19.74
N ALA A 130 9.57 -5.59 18.97
CA ALA A 130 10.53 -5.95 17.93
C ALA A 130 11.81 -6.61 18.47
N LYS A 131 12.09 -6.52 19.78
CA LYS A 131 13.22 -7.24 20.41
C LYS A 131 13.08 -8.77 20.32
N SER A 132 11.88 -9.26 20.04
CA SER A 132 11.59 -10.68 19.85
C SER A 132 11.99 -11.22 18.47
N PHE A 133 12.39 -10.35 17.53
CA PHE A 133 12.93 -10.77 16.24
C PHE A 133 14.43 -11.10 16.37
N PRO A 134 14.86 -12.32 16.01
CA PRO A 134 16.23 -12.78 16.22
C PRO A 134 17.27 -11.97 15.43
N ASP A 135 16.90 -11.43 14.26
CA ASP A 135 17.83 -10.78 13.33
C ASP A 135 17.98 -9.26 13.54
N ILE A 136 17.45 -8.73 14.65
CA ILE A 136 17.52 -7.31 14.92
C ILE A 136 18.96 -6.88 15.25
N LYS A 137 19.59 -6.14 14.33
CA LYS A 137 20.94 -5.58 14.56
C LYS A 137 20.92 -4.62 15.74
N LYS A 138 21.85 -4.72 16.68
CA LYS A 138 21.85 -3.85 17.88
C LYS A 138 22.35 -2.43 17.58
N ASP A 139 23.31 -2.30 16.67
CA ASP A 139 24.15 -1.09 16.58
C ASP A 139 23.63 0.01 15.63
N ALA A 140 22.59 -0.29 14.83
CA ALA A 140 21.97 0.67 13.92
C ALA A 140 20.58 1.11 14.40
N PRO A 141 20.15 2.36 14.16
CA PRO A 141 18.78 2.76 14.43
C PRO A 141 17.79 1.98 13.56
N LEU A 142 16.56 1.78 14.05
CA LEU A 142 15.47 1.29 13.19
C LEU A 142 14.87 2.45 12.41
N VAL A 143 14.54 2.18 11.15
CA VAL A 143 14.01 3.18 10.24
C VAL A 143 12.66 2.68 9.73
N PHE A 144 11.62 3.50 9.86
CA PHE A 144 10.25 3.15 9.50
C PHE A 144 9.69 4.04 8.38
N ALA A 145 8.84 3.46 7.54
CA ALA A 145 7.84 4.19 6.77
C ALA A 145 6.57 4.31 7.61
N LEU A 146 5.99 5.51 7.66
CA LEU A 146 4.61 5.74 8.10
C LEU A 146 3.71 5.69 6.88
N HIS A 147 2.71 4.83 6.91
CA HIS A 147 1.77 4.66 5.83
C HIS A 147 0.37 5.11 6.26
N GLY A 148 -0.34 5.82 5.37
CA GLY A 148 -1.76 6.09 5.50
C GLY A 148 -2.48 5.88 4.18
N ASP A 149 -3.67 5.28 4.27
CA ASP A 149 -4.55 5.03 3.13
C ASP A 149 -6.00 4.82 3.61
N ALA A 150 -6.97 5.00 2.72
CA ALA A 150 -8.36 4.70 2.98
C ALA A 150 -8.99 3.87 1.86
N ALA A 151 -9.69 2.80 2.22
CA ALA A 151 -10.33 1.92 1.25
C ALA A 151 -11.79 1.59 1.63
N PRO A 152 -12.70 1.43 0.66
CA PRO A 152 -14.08 1.02 0.91
C PRO A 152 -14.15 -0.31 1.65
N HIS A 153 -14.92 -0.36 2.74
CA HIS A 153 -15.21 -1.59 3.47
C HIS A 153 -16.71 -1.91 3.48
N THR A 154 -17.56 -0.92 3.27
CA THR A 154 -18.97 -1.06 2.90
C THR A 154 -19.24 -0.30 1.60
N GLU A 155 -20.47 -0.33 1.10
CA GLU A 155 -20.87 0.47 -0.07
C GLU A 155 -20.90 1.98 0.22
N THR A 156 -21.07 2.37 1.49
CA THR A 156 -21.29 3.76 1.90
C THR A 156 -20.20 4.31 2.81
N ASP A 157 -19.20 3.51 3.18
CA ASP A 157 -18.14 3.91 4.10
C ASP A 157 -16.79 3.26 3.77
N SER A 158 -15.73 3.99 4.10
CA SER A 158 -14.34 3.59 3.89
C SER A 158 -13.61 3.48 5.22
N LEU A 159 -12.58 2.65 5.28
CA LEU A 159 -11.75 2.48 6.47
C LEU A 159 -10.45 3.27 6.27
N LEU A 160 -10.20 4.28 7.10
CA LEU A 160 -8.89 4.94 7.18
C LEU A 160 -7.97 4.09 8.04
N VAL A 161 -6.79 3.76 7.52
CA VAL A 161 -5.78 2.97 8.21
C VAL A 161 -4.46 3.72 8.21
N VAL A 162 -3.83 3.79 9.39
CA VAL A 162 -2.46 4.28 9.53
C VAL A 162 -1.60 3.19 10.16
N SER A 163 -0.43 2.94 9.57
CA SER A 163 0.47 1.85 9.95
C SER A 163 1.95 2.23 9.81
N LEU A 164 2.83 1.44 10.41
CA LEU A 164 4.28 1.56 10.31
C LEU A 164 4.89 0.31 9.69
N ARG A 165 5.97 0.46 8.94
CA ARG A 165 6.79 -0.69 8.50
C ARG A 165 8.26 -0.34 8.54
N SER A 166 9.08 -1.26 9.04
CA SER A 166 10.54 -1.06 9.00
C SER A 166 11.02 -1.10 7.55
N LEU A 167 11.73 -0.07 7.11
CA LEU A 167 12.35 0.01 5.77
C LEU A 167 13.46 -1.03 5.58
N THR A 168 13.98 -1.55 6.68
CA THR A 168 15.12 -2.50 6.71
C THR A 168 14.68 -3.95 6.90
N THR A 169 13.37 -4.19 7.02
CA THR A 169 12.85 -5.56 7.18
C THR A 169 13.08 -6.38 5.91
N LYS A 170 13.31 -7.67 6.10
CA LYS A 170 13.27 -8.69 5.03
C LYS A 170 12.02 -9.57 5.12
N LEU A 171 11.19 -9.35 6.15
CA LEU A 171 9.93 -10.03 6.31
C LEU A 171 8.93 -9.51 5.28
N SER A 172 7.96 -10.35 4.96
CA SER A 172 6.82 -9.97 4.13
C SER A 172 6.10 -8.76 4.69
N VAL A 173 5.33 -8.05 3.86
CA VAL A 173 4.42 -6.99 4.36
C VAL A 173 3.49 -7.54 5.42
N SER A 174 2.91 -8.72 5.18
CA SER A 174 1.96 -9.34 6.10
C SER A 174 2.53 -9.55 7.50
N GLU A 175 3.84 -9.80 7.60
CA GLU A 175 4.56 -9.98 8.86
C GLU A 175 5.12 -8.69 9.46
N SER A 176 5.27 -7.62 8.66
CA SER A 176 6.05 -6.44 9.04
C SER A 176 5.30 -5.10 9.00
N GLN A 177 4.08 -5.05 8.47
CA GLN A 177 3.22 -3.87 8.53
C GLN A 177 2.45 -3.85 9.86
N LEU A 178 2.73 -2.84 10.67
CA LEU A 178 2.30 -2.70 12.06
C LEU A 178 1.20 -1.64 12.16
N LEU A 179 -0.02 -2.04 12.54
CA LEU A 179 -1.15 -1.12 12.64
C LEU A 179 -0.93 -0.10 13.76
N LEU A 180 -1.31 1.16 13.52
CA LEU A 180 -1.47 2.17 14.57
C LEU A 180 -2.95 2.37 14.90
N PHE A 181 -3.76 2.66 13.89
CA PHE A 181 -5.22 2.69 14.02
C PHE A 181 -5.91 2.33 12.71
N ALA A 182 -7.17 1.87 12.82
CA ALA A 182 -8.08 1.64 11.70
C ALA A 182 -9.47 2.14 12.11
N LEU A 183 -9.99 3.16 11.42
CA LEU A 183 -11.20 3.88 11.80
C LEU A 183 -12.13 4.04 10.59
N PRO A 184 -13.44 3.73 10.71
CA PRO A 184 -14.41 4.06 9.66
C PRO A 184 -14.45 5.58 9.40
N LYS A 185 -14.39 6.02 8.14
CA LYS A 185 -14.35 7.44 7.75
C LYS A 185 -15.62 8.17 8.16
N SER A 186 -16.77 7.49 8.18
CA SER A 186 -18.05 8.07 8.58
C SER A 186 -18.07 8.75 9.95
N MET A 187 -17.21 8.31 10.89
CA MET A 187 -17.12 8.90 12.23
C MET A 187 -16.00 9.93 12.40
N ILE A 188 -15.16 10.14 11.39
CA ILE A 188 -13.94 10.94 11.51
C ILE A 188 -14.23 12.42 11.29
N SER A 189 -13.79 13.25 12.23
CA SER A 189 -13.68 14.71 12.11
C SER A 189 -12.25 15.18 12.42
N LYS A 190 -11.98 16.48 12.26
CA LYS A 190 -10.70 17.08 12.69
C LYS A 190 -10.48 16.88 14.19
N GLU A 191 -11.53 17.02 14.98
CA GLU A 191 -11.55 16.79 16.42
C GLU A 191 -11.33 15.32 16.78
N THR A 192 -11.57 14.38 15.85
CA THR A 192 -11.21 12.96 16.01
C THR A 192 -9.71 12.74 15.90
N LEU A 193 -9.11 13.20 14.79
CA LEU A 193 -7.71 12.89 14.44
C LEU A 193 -6.69 13.72 15.22
N GLN A 194 -6.99 14.97 15.59
CA GLN A 194 -6.03 15.81 16.32
C GLN A 194 -5.55 15.17 17.64
N PRO A 195 -6.43 14.66 18.53
CA PRO A 195 -6.00 13.94 19.73
C PRO A 195 -5.22 12.66 19.44
N ILE A 196 -5.60 11.91 18.39
CA ILE A 196 -4.91 10.69 17.94
C ILE A 196 -3.48 11.03 17.52
N TRP A 197 -3.31 12.01 16.62
CA TRP A 197 -2.00 12.43 16.15
C TRP A 197 -1.11 12.96 17.26
N LYS A 198 -1.66 13.70 18.23
CA LYS A 198 -0.90 14.16 19.39
C LYS A 198 -0.31 12.99 20.18
N ILE A 199 -1.08 11.92 20.40
CA ILE A 199 -0.59 10.71 21.08
C ILE A 199 0.42 9.96 20.21
N LEU A 200 0.16 9.83 18.91
CA LEU A 200 1.10 9.19 18.00
C LEU A 200 2.44 9.93 17.94
N CYS A 201 2.44 11.27 17.89
CA CYS A 201 3.65 12.08 17.93
C CYS A 201 4.42 11.87 19.23
N TRP A 202 3.74 11.90 20.38
CA TRP A 202 4.36 11.58 21.68
C TRP A 202 4.99 10.18 21.70
N SER A 203 4.33 9.19 21.09
CA SER A 203 4.84 7.82 20.98
C SER A 203 6.05 7.73 20.03
N LEU A 204 6.02 8.43 18.91
CA LEU A 204 7.13 8.51 17.96
C LEU A 204 8.35 9.23 18.57
N GLU A 205 8.15 10.27 19.36
CA GLU A 205 9.24 10.92 20.12
C GLU A 205 9.91 9.95 21.12
N ALA A 206 9.14 9.04 21.71
CA ALA A 206 9.72 8.02 22.59
C ALA A 206 10.64 7.06 21.80
N MET A 207 10.26 6.73 20.56
CA MET A 207 11.09 5.94 19.64
C MET A 207 12.40 6.64 19.29
N THR A 208 12.37 7.96 19.01
CA THR A 208 13.59 8.73 18.68
C THR A 208 14.53 8.83 19.87
N LYS A 209 13.99 8.84 21.09
CA LYS A 209 14.77 8.77 22.34
C LYS A 209 15.25 7.35 22.66
N GLY A 210 14.57 6.33 22.13
CA GLY A 210 14.85 4.92 22.43
C GLY A 210 14.45 4.48 23.84
N ARG A 211 13.60 5.28 24.52
CA ARG A 211 13.27 5.10 25.94
C ARG A 211 11.76 5.17 26.17
N TRP A 212 11.30 4.40 27.15
CA TRP A 212 9.91 4.44 27.60
C TRP A 212 9.53 5.85 28.10
N PRO A 213 8.36 6.37 27.73
CA PRO A 213 7.86 7.63 28.25
C PRO A 213 7.79 7.64 29.78
N THR A 214 8.17 8.76 30.40
CA THR A 214 8.07 8.96 31.85
C THR A 214 6.73 9.56 32.29
N LYS A 215 5.95 10.09 31.34
CA LYS A 215 4.64 10.69 31.56
C LYS A 215 3.73 10.36 30.38
N ALA A 216 2.46 10.06 30.67
CA ALA A 216 1.43 9.80 29.67
C ALA A 216 0.64 11.09 29.34
N PRO A 217 0.14 11.26 28.11
CA PRO A 217 -0.84 12.28 27.80
C PRO A 217 -2.16 12.04 28.57
N GLY A 218 -2.80 13.11 29.03
CA GLY A 218 -4.02 13.01 29.86
C GLY A 218 -5.21 12.35 29.17
N ASN A 219 -5.28 12.40 27.83
CA ASN A 219 -6.33 11.79 27.02
C ASN A 219 -6.05 10.31 26.64
N LEU A 220 -5.12 9.66 27.33
CA LEU A 220 -4.74 8.26 27.15
C LEU A 220 -4.89 7.48 28.47
N PRO A 221 -6.12 7.32 28.99
CA PRO A 221 -6.39 6.83 30.36
C PRO A 221 -5.93 5.39 30.61
N THR A 222 -5.75 4.59 29.55
CA THR A 222 -5.37 3.18 29.66
C THR A 222 -3.85 2.96 29.74
N TYR A 223 -3.04 3.98 29.48
CA TYR A 223 -1.58 3.86 29.52
C TYR A 223 -1.05 3.97 30.94
N LYS A 224 -0.22 3.01 31.35
CA LYS A 224 0.42 2.99 32.67
C LYS A 224 1.93 3.14 32.52
N VAL A 225 2.51 4.15 33.16
CA VAL A 225 3.97 4.35 33.19
C VAL A 225 4.58 3.36 34.17
N SER A 226 4.97 2.18 33.69
CA SER A 226 5.66 1.16 34.50
C SER A 226 7.18 1.13 34.29
N ASN A 227 7.62 1.50 33.09
CA ASN A 227 9.02 1.39 32.66
C ASN A 227 9.68 2.74 32.34
N GLY A 228 9.10 3.86 32.78
CA GLY A 228 9.53 5.21 32.39
C GLY A 228 11.05 5.42 32.46
N GLY A 229 11.62 5.94 31.37
CA GLY A 229 13.06 6.21 31.23
C GLY A 229 13.94 5.00 30.89
N LYS A 230 13.45 3.76 31.06
CA LYS A 230 14.20 2.55 30.67
C LYS A 230 14.28 2.44 29.14
N PRO A 231 15.29 1.74 28.60
CA PRO A 231 15.38 1.51 27.16
C PRO A 231 14.20 0.68 26.63
N LEU A 232 13.61 1.07 25.49
CA LEU A 232 12.43 0.40 24.89
C LEU A 232 12.71 -1.08 24.60
N MET A 233 13.91 -1.36 24.07
CA MET A 233 14.33 -2.70 23.64
C MET A 233 14.95 -3.54 24.78
N GLY A 234 15.21 -2.93 25.93
CA GLY A 234 16.09 -3.50 26.97
C GLY A 234 17.58 -3.15 26.78
N TRP A 235 17.94 -2.48 25.68
CA TRP A 235 19.25 -1.89 25.42
C TRP A 235 19.10 -0.57 24.66
N GLU A 236 20.16 0.24 24.61
CA GLU A 236 20.16 1.54 23.92
C GLU A 236 19.99 1.36 22.41
N LYS A 237 18.81 1.71 21.91
CA LYS A 237 18.50 1.66 20.49
C LYS A 237 17.39 2.66 20.19
N ARG A 238 17.59 3.47 19.15
CA ARG A 238 16.64 4.48 18.69
C ARG A 238 15.94 4.04 17.42
N ALA A 239 14.79 4.64 17.16
CA ALA A 239 14.07 4.46 15.91
C ALA A 239 13.49 5.78 15.42
N MET A 240 13.33 5.92 14.11
CA MET A 240 12.73 7.10 13.50
C MET A 240 11.82 6.70 12.33
N VAL A 241 10.84 7.54 12.05
CA VAL A 241 10.14 7.52 10.77
C VAL A 241 10.98 8.32 9.79
N TYR A 242 11.21 7.78 8.60
CA TYR A 242 12.05 8.38 7.57
C TYR A 242 11.23 8.90 6.39
N CYS A 243 10.21 8.14 5.98
CA CYS A 243 9.28 8.55 4.96
C CYS A 243 7.84 8.35 5.43
N ILE A 244 6.98 9.21 4.93
CA ILE A 244 5.53 9.17 5.01
C ILE A 244 5.08 8.81 3.59
N THR A 245 4.32 7.73 3.48
CA THR A 245 3.90 7.11 2.24
C THR A 245 2.39 6.96 2.20
N GLY A 246 1.79 7.12 1.04
CA GLY A 246 0.36 6.90 0.81
C GLY A 246 -0.02 7.39 -0.57
N ASP A 247 -1.30 7.37 -0.87
CA ASP A 247 -1.82 7.87 -2.14
C ASP A 247 -2.00 9.40 -2.10
N LEU A 248 -2.34 9.97 -3.27
CA LEU A 248 -2.51 11.42 -3.39
C LEU A 248 -3.78 11.91 -2.67
N GLU A 249 -4.85 11.11 -2.60
CA GLU A 249 -6.08 11.48 -1.89
C GLU A 249 -5.80 11.62 -0.39
N TRP A 250 -5.08 10.67 0.20
CA TRP A 250 -4.67 10.75 1.59
C TRP A 250 -3.79 11.97 1.84
N TYR A 251 -2.81 12.26 0.97
CA TYR A 251 -1.99 13.46 1.11
C TYR A 251 -2.79 14.76 1.07
N SER A 252 -3.78 14.86 0.19
CA SER A 252 -4.66 16.03 0.14
C SER A 252 -5.54 16.15 1.39
N SER A 253 -6.10 15.04 1.86
CA SER A 253 -6.97 15.03 3.04
C SER A 253 -6.23 15.31 4.37
N GLU A 254 -5.04 14.75 4.54
CA GLU A 254 -4.27 14.78 5.79
C GLU A 254 -3.28 15.95 5.85
N PHE A 255 -2.55 16.18 4.76
CA PHE A 255 -1.47 17.19 4.70
C PHE A 255 -1.85 18.43 3.90
N HIS A 256 -3.08 18.52 3.40
CA HIS A 256 -3.57 19.64 2.59
C HIS A 256 -2.75 19.85 1.31
N PHE A 257 -2.26 18.76 0.71
CA PHE A 257 -1.68 18.81 -0.63
C PHE A 257 -2.76 19.17 -1.67
N PRO A 258 -2.40 19.88 -2.75
CA PRO A 258 -3.37 20.33 -3.74
C PRO A 258 -3.97 19.15 -4.52
N TYR A 259 -5.27 19.21 -4.78
CA TYR A 259 -5.95 18.26 -5.67
C TYR A 259 -5.59 18.52 -7.14
N ALA A 260 -5.78 17.50 -7.99
CA ALA A 260 -5.39 17.54 -9.40
C ALA A 260 -6.00 18.68 -10.23
N MET A 261 -7.19 19.16 -9.85
CA MET A 261 -7.93 20.19 -10.58
C MET A 261 -7.75 21.60 -10.02
N GLU A 262 -6.90 21.77 -9.00
CA GLU A 262 -6.58 23.10 -8.48
C GLU A 262 -5.69 23.88 -9.44
N ASN A 263 -5.75 25.22 -9.39
CA ASN A 263 -4.94 26.10 -10.22
C ASN A 263 -3.43 25.84 -10.05
N HIS A 264 -2.99 25.46 -8.85
CA HIS A 264 -1.60 25.12 -8.53
C HIS A 264 -1.50 23.66 -8.05
N PRO A 265 -1.50 22.69 -8.97
CA PRO A 265 -1.73 21.28 -8.64
C PRO A 265 -0.47 20.58 -8.10
N CYS A 266 0.68 21.26 -7.92
CA CYS A 266 1.89 20.62 -7.43
C CYS A 266 2.27 21.09 -6.03
N PRO A 267 2.48 20.17 -5.06
CA PRO A 267 2.96 20.55 -3.74
C PRO A 267 4.44 20.96 -3.75
N TRP A 268 5.24 20.48 -4.70
CA TRP A 268 6.69 20.70 -4.74
C TRP A 268 7.17 21.87 -5.61
N CYS A 269 6.37 22.40 -6.53
CA CYS A 269 6.74 23.60 -7.31
C CYS A 269 5.55 24.55 -7.53
N LYS A 270 5.83 25.76 -8.02
CA LYS A 270 4.81 26.80 -8.25
C LYS A 270 4.16 26.71 -9.63
N CYS A 271 4.14 25.52 -10.26
CA CYS A 271 3.44 25.35 -11.54
C CYS A 271 1.96 25.67 -11.43
N ASP A 272 1.35 25.93 -12.57
CA ASP A 272 -0.08 26.18 -12.69
C ASP A 272 -0.73 25.42 -13.86
N MET A 273 -2.05 25.28 -13.79
CA MET A 273 -2.88 24.71 -14.86
C MET A 273 -3.07 25.67 -16.05
N HIS A 274 -2.46 26.86 -16.02
CA HIS A 274 -2.57 27.93 -17.00
C HIS A 274 -1.22 28.15 -17.70
N ASP A 275 -1.00 29.37 -18.22
CA ASP A 275 0.09 29.66 -19.15
C ASP A 275 1.34 30.29 -18.51
N GLU A 276 1.30 30.74 -17.25
CA GLU A 276 2.43 31.47 -16.67
C GLU A 276 3.61 30.54 -16.38
N ILE A 277 3.36 29.46 -15.64
CA ILE A 277 4.30 28.41 -15.26
C ILE A 277 3.65 27.04 -15.58
N PRO A 278 3.53 26.67 -16.87
CA PRO A 278 2.69 25.56 -17.29
C PRO A 278 3.10 24.21 -16.68
N VAL A 279 2.16 23.54 -16.02
CA VAL A 279 2.38 22.24 -15.36
C VAL A 279 2.81 21.12 -16.32
N PHE A 280 2.41 21.19 -17.60
CA PHE A 280 2.68 20.16 -18.60
C PHE A 280 3.82 20.49 -19.57
N ASP A 281 4.62 21.51 -19.28
CA ASP A 281 5.88 21.73 -20.01
C ASP A 281 6.98 20.84 -19.45
N PHE A 282 7.38 19.78 -20.16
CA PHE A 282 8.41 18.86 -19.66
C PHE A 282 9.81 19.11 -20.23
N ARG A 283 10.00 20.18 -21.01
CA ARG A 283 11.31 20.58 -21.54
C ARG A 283 12.31 20.84 -20.42
N SER A 284 13.61 20.77 -20.74
CA SER A 284 14.67 21.15 -19.80
C SER A 284 14.57 22.61 -19.37
N SER A 285 14.05 23.48 -20.24
CA SER A 285 13.80 24.91 -20.02
C SER A 285 12.43 25.22 -19.41
N ALA A 286 11.70 24.23 -18.86
CA ALA A 286 10.36 24.45 -18.33
C ALA A 286 10.42 25.34 -17.07
N LYS A 287 9.61 26.40 -17.04
CA LYS A 287 9.64 27.42 -15.98
C LYS A 287 9.43 26.86 -14.57
N TRP A 288 8.60 25.83 -14.40
CA TRP A 288 8.33 25.26 -13.07
C TRP A 288 9.56 24.63 -12.42
N ARG A 289 10.59 24.27 -13.20
CA ARG A 289 11.84 23.72 -12.69
C ARG A 289 12.64 24.75 -11.89
N GLU A 290 12.43 26.04 -12.16
CA GLU A 290 13.05 27.15 -11.42
C GLU A 290 12.22 27.55 -10.18
N THR A 291 11.01 27.00 -10.03
CA THR A 291 10.08 27.33 -8.94
C THR A 291 9.86 26.18 -7.96
N ILE A 292 10.78 25.22 -7.96
CA ILE A 292 10.83 24.13 -6.98
C ILE A 292 10.97 24.76 -5.60
N ARG A 293 10.08 24.36 -4.69
CA ARG A 293 10.03 24.89 -3.34
C ARG A 293 11.22 24.36 -2.53
N SER A 294 11.88 25.25 -1.78
CA SER A 294 12.90 24.82 -0.83
C SER A 294 12.28 24.03 0.33
N ALA A 295 13.13 23.38 1.13
CA ALA A 295 12.70 22.71 2.35
C ALA A 295 12.03 23.68 3.33
N GLU A 296 12.54 24.91 3.43
CA GLU A 296 11.99 25.99 4.26
C GLU A 296 10.61 26.42 3.76
N GLU A 297 10.45 26.65 2.45
CA GLU A 297 9.14 27.00 1.86
C GLU A 297 8.11 25.89 2.09
N MET A 298 8.49 24.63 1.91
CA MET A 298 7.63 23.48 2.14
C MET A 298 7.22 23.36 3.62
N ASN A 299 8.17 23.52 4.54
CA ASN A 299 7.91 23.49 5.99
C ASN A 299 7.09 24.70 6.47
N ALA A 300 7.22 25.85 5.81
CA ALA A 300 6.39 27.02 6.05
C ALA A 300 4.96 26.78 5.56
N LYS A 301 4.79 26.20 4.38
CA LYS A 301 3.49 25.96 3.73
C LYS A 301 2.68 24.85 4.40
N TYR A 302 3.29 23.71 4.69
CA TYR A 302 2.59 22.52 5.18
C TYR A 302 2.78 22.35 6.68
N LYS A 303 1.68 22.35 7.42
CA LYS A 303 1.66 22.20 8.88
C LYS A 303 0.92 20.93 9.27
N HIS A 304 1.55 20.11 10.09
CA HIS A 304 0.94 18.91 10.64
C HIS A 304 1.61 18.58 11.99
N PRO A 305 0.89 18.03 12.99
CA PRO A 305 1.49 17.65 14.28
C PRO A 305 2.72 16.73 14.17
N LEU A 306 2.73 15.84 13.17
CA LEU A 306 3.88 14.94 12.91
C LEU A 306 5.20 15.69 12.72
N PHE A 307 5.18 16.91 12.18
CA PHE A 307 6.41 17.68 11.91
C PHE A 307 7.02 18.29 13.18
N ALA A 308 6.39 18.12 14.34
CA ALA A 308 6.99 18.44 15.62
C ALA A 308 7.90 17.30 16.15
N VAL A 309 7.75 16.08 15.62
CA VAL A 309 8.58 14.93 16.02
C VAL A 309 10.00 15.13 15.50
N PRO A 310 11.05 14.99 16.33
CA PRO A 310 12.44 15.15 15.89
C PRO A 310 12.78 14.29 14.66
N GLY A 311 13.25 14.94 13.60
CA GLY A 311 13.62 14.30 12.34
C GLY A 311 12.49 14.21 11.31
N LEU A 312 11.24 14.54 11.66
CA LEU A 312 10.13 14.62 10.73
C LEU A 312 9.83 16.05 10.32
N ASN A 313 9.58 16.24 9.03
CA ASN A 313 9.14 17.52 8.45
C ASN A 313 8.42 17.26 7.12
N SER A 314 8.01 18.31 6.42
CA SER A 314 7.24 18.16 5.17
C SER A 314 7.98 17.44 4.04
N GLN A 315 9.33 17.45 4.06
CA GLN A 315 10.16 16.70 3.10
C GLN A 315 10.11 15.18 3.32
N CYS A 316 9.60 14.74 4.46
CA CYS A 316 9.38 13.32 4.73
C CYS A 316 8.15 12.76 3.98
N ILE A 317 7.34 13.58 3.30
CA ILE A 317 6.23 13.09 2.46
C ILE A 317 6.77 12.69 1.10
N PHE A 318 6.85 11.39 0.85
CA PHE A 318 7.46 10.83 -0.35
C PHE A 318 6.40 10.50 -1.39
N LEU A 319 6.63 10.87 -2.64
CA LEU A 319 5.71 10.55 -3.71
C LEU A 319 5.80 9.07 -4.08
N ASP A 320 4.68 8.37 -4.00
CA ASP A 320 4.63 6.93 -4.27
C ASP A 320 4.73 6.62 -5.78
N PRO A 321 5.77 5.90 -6.24
CA PRO A 321 5.90 5.48 -7.63
C PRO A 321 4.81 4.49 -8.07
N MET A 322 4.20 3.71 -7.18
CA MET A 322 3.11 2.80 -7.57
C MET A 322 1.90 3.60 -8.05
N HIS A 323 1.45 4.61 -7.29
CA HIS A 323 0.31 5.44 -7.68
C HIS A 323 0.60 6.43 -8.83
N THR A 324 1.86 6.82 -9.03
CA THR A 324 2.24 7.82 -10.05
C THR A 324 2.76 7.22 -11.36
N ILE A 325 3.45 6.08 -11.30
CA ILE A 325 3.90 5.31 -12.46
C ILE A 325 2.85 4.27 -12.80
N ASP A 326 2.72 3.21 -12.00
CA ASP A 326 1.96 2.01 -12.40
C ASP A 326 0.44 2.22 -12.47
N LEU A 327 -0.18 2.81 -11.44
CA LEU A 327 -1.59 3.27 -11.46
C LEU A 327 -1.73 4.72 -11.92
N GLY A 328 -0.65 5.31 -12.43
CA GLY A 328 -0.61 6.67 -12.94
C GLY A 328 -0.31 6.67 -14.42
N VAL A 329 0.87 7.16 -14.79
CA VAL A 329 1.23 7.38 -16.20
C VAL A 329 1.20 6.11 -17.05
N SER A 330 1.47 4.93 -16.48
CA SER A 330 1.37 3.65 -17.19
C SER A 330 -0.05 3.33 -17.63
N MET A 331 -1.06 3.65 -16.83
CA MET A 331 -2.47 3.44 -17.19
C MET A 331 -2.88 4.29 -18.39
N HIS A 332 -2.42 5.54 -18.41
CA HIS A 332 -2.65 6.45 -19.54
C HIS A 332 -1.93 5.94 -20.79
N VAL A 333 -0.63 5.64 -20.69
CA VAL A 333 0.16 5.13 -21.83
C VAL A 333 -0.44 3.86 -22.41
N VAL A 334 -0.72 2.86 -21.57
CA VAL A 334 -1.26 1.60 -22.05
C VAL A 334 -2.65 1.80 -22.66
N GLY A 335 -3.54 2.58 -22.02
CA GLY A 335 -4.84 2.92 -22.58
C GLY A 335 -4.73 3.54 -23.97
N SER A 336 -3.94 4.62 -24.09
CA SER A 336 -3.70 5.34 -25.35
C SER A 336 -3.09 4.46 -26.43
N VAL A 337 -2.07 3.69 -26.11
CA VAL A 337 -1.40 2.81 -27.08
C VAL A 337 -2.34 1.73 -27.58
N LEU A 338 -3.06 1.04 -26.68
CA LEU A 338 -3.99 -0.01 -27.10
C LEU A 338 -5.11 0.57 -27.96
N TRP A 339 -5.59 1.78 -27.65
CA TRP A 339 -6.59 2.46 -28.46
C TRP A 339 -6.05 2.85 -29.84
N ASP A 340 -4.80 3.31 -29.94
CA ASP A 340 -4.13 3.53 -31.24
C ASP A 340 -4.06 2.24 -32.07
N LEU A 341 -3.67 1.12 -31.48
CA LEU A 341 -3.64 -0.16 -32.18
C LEU A 341 -5.05 -0.58 -32.65
N ILE A 342 -6.06 -0.44 -31.79
CA ILE A 342 -7.45 -0.78 -32.10
C ILE A 342 -7.97 0.06 -33.27
N GLU A 343 -7.75 1.38 -33.24
CA GLU A 343 -8.35 2.26 -34.25
C GLU A 343 -7.57 2.30 -35.55
N ASP A 344 -6.23 2.26 -35.49
CA ASP A 344 -5.37 2.65 -36.60
C ASP A 344 -4.62 1.47 -37.24
N GLU A 345 -4.32 0.40 -36.48
CA GLU A 345 -3.47 -0.70 -36.96
C GLU A 345 -4.25 -2.01 -37.21
N MET A 346 -5.28 -2.29 -36.42
CA MET A 346 -6.05 -3.54 -36.52
C MET A 346 -7.09 -3.47 -37.64
N VAL A 347 -7.09 -4.47 -38.51
CA VAL A 347 -8.07 -4.62 -39.58
C VAL A 347 -9.11 -5.67 -39.18
N ALA A 348 -10.30 -5.23 -38.77
CA ALA A 348 -11.46 -6.10 -38.52
C ALA A 348 -12.77 -5.31 -38.67
N SER A 349 -13.90 -6.01 -38.72
CA SER A 349 -15.22 -5.44 -39.03
C SER A 349 -15.74 -4.40 -38.02
N ASN A 350 -15.30 -4.44 -36.76
CA ASN A 350 -15.72 -3.50 -35.73
C ASN A 350 -14.70 -3.42 -34.57
N ARG A 351 -14.85 -2.40 -33.69
CA ARG A 351 -13.98 -2.19 -32.52
C ARG A 351 -13.86 -3.43 -31.62
N PRO A 352 -14.94 -4.16 -31.26
CA PRO A 352 -14.81 -5.38 -30.47
C PRO A 352 -13.91 -6.43 -31.11
N ALA A 353 -14.04 -6.65 -32.42
CA ALA A 353 -13.20 -7.59 -33.16
C ALA A 353 -11.72 -7.13 -33.22
N ARG A 354 -11.49 -5.82 -33.39
CA ARG A 354 -10.15 -5.21 -33.32
C ARG A 354 -9.52 -5.35 -31.93
N CYS A 355 -10.29 -5.11 -30.86
CA CYS A 355 -9.86 -5.33 -29.48
C CYS A 355 -9.55 -6.80 -29.19
N ALA A 356 -10.34 -7.74 -29.73
CA ALA A 356 -10.03 -9.17 -29.62
C ALA A 356 -8.71 -9.54 -30.33
N ALA A 357 -8.38 -8.88 -31.47
CA ALA A 357 -7.10 -9.05 -32.14
C ALA A 357 -5.93 -8.53 -31.28
N VAL A 358 -6.06 -7.34 -30.69
CA VAL A 358 -5.05 -6.81 -29.76
C VAL A 358 -4.85 -7.72 -28.55
N ASN A 359 -5.93 -8.29 -27.98
CA ASN A 359 -5.82 -9.25 -26.88
C ASN A 359 -5.01 -10.50 -27.27
N ARG A 360 -5.16 -11.02 -28.50
CA ARG A 360 -4.34 -12.15 -28.98
C ARG A 360 -2.86 -11.78 -29.01
N LEU A 361 -2.53 -10.60 -29.55
CA LEU A 361 -1.15 -10.10 -29.57
C LEU A 361 -0.58 -9.93 -28.16
N ILE A 362 -1.36 -9.45 -27.20
CA ILE A 362 -0.94 -9.34 -25.79
C ILE A 362 -0.60 -10.72 -25.22
N VAL A 363 -1.44 -11.74 -25.47
CA VAL A 363 -1.19 -13.12 -25.01
C VAL A 363 0.08 -13.70 -25.65
N GLU A 364 0.29 -13.48 -26.95
CA GLU A 364 1.52 -13.87 -27.65
C GLU A 364 2.75 -13.18 -27.06
N ALA A 365 2.67 -11.87 -26.79
CA ALA A 365 3.75 -11.12 -26.15
C ALA A 365 4.04 -11.64 -24.74
N TYR A 366 3.02 -11.95 -23.94
CA TYR A 366 3.22 -12.57 -22.62
C TYR A 366 3.88 -13.95 -22.71
N ASN A 367 3.50 -14.77 -23.69
CA ASN A 367 4.10 -16.09 -23.90
C ASN A 367 5.57 -15.95 -24.30
N PHE A 368 5.89 -15.01 -25.21
CA PHE A 368 7.25 -14.71 -25.59
C PHE A 368 8.10 -14.25 -24.40
N LEU A 369 7.55 -13.37 -23.56
CA LEU A 369 8.23 -12.85 -22.36
C LEU A 369 8.29 -13.87 -21.21
N GLY A 370 7.66 -15.05 -21.34
CA GLY A 370 7.57 -16.03 -20.26
C GLY A 370 6.81 -15.51 -19.04
N THR A 371 5.87 -14.59 -19.21
CA THR A 371 5.13 -13.98 -18.09
C THR A 371 4.19 -15.01 -17.46
N PRO A 372 4.29 -15.30 -16.14
CA PRO A 372 3.41 -16.26 -15.48
C PRO A 372 1.93 -15.84 -15.52
N SER A 373 1.01 -16.79 -15.69
CA SER A 373 -0.43 -16.50 -15.80
C SER A 373 -1.00 -15.69 -14.63
N SER A 374 -0.50 -15.90 -13.40
CA SER A 374 -0.90 -15.14 -12.20
C SER A 374 -0.57 -13.64 -12.29
N LYS A 375 0.45 -13.29 -13.08
CA LYS A 375 0.96 -11.91 -13.25
C LYS A 375 0.35 -11.18 -14.46
N ARG A 376 -0.35 -11.91 -15.35
CA ARG A 376 -0.98 -11.34 -16.54
C ARG A 376 -2.25 -10.57 -16.18
N VAL A 377 -2.49 -9.49 -16.92
CA VAL A 377 -3.83 -8.90 -17.05
C VAL A 377 -4.72 -9.88 -17.81
N GLY A 378 -5.99 -9.97 -17.43
CA GLY A 378 -6.98 -10.80 -18.12
C GLY A 378 -7.31 -10.26 -19.51
N VAL A 379 -8.27 -10.89 -20.18
CA VAL A 379 -8.79 -10.37 -21.46
C VAL A 379 -9.41 -9.01 -21.23
N LEU A 380 -8.91 -7.99 -21.93
CA LEU A 380 -9.39 -6.62 -21.85
C LEU A 380 -10.63 -6.44 -22.71
N LYS A 381 -11.66 -5.83 -22.14
CA LYS A 381 -12.83 -5.32 -22.86
C LYS A 381 -12.51 -3.92 -23.39
N LEU A 382 -13.27 -3.46 -24.38
CA LEU A 382 -13.17 -2.07 -24.83
C LEU A 382 -13.35 -1.08 -23.68
N THR A 383 -14.31 -1.32 -22.79
CA THR A 383 -14.58 -0.50 -21.60
C THR A 383 -13.41 -0.40 -20.62
N ASP A 384 -12.48 -1.36 -20.66
CA ASP A 384 -11.26 -1.31 -19.86
C ASP A 384 -10.21 -0.35 -20.44
N ILE A 385 -10.38 0.10 -21.69
CA ILE A 385 -9.44 0.95 -22.44
C ILE A 385 -10.07 2.33 -22.74
N GLY A 386 -11.30 2.34 -23.26
CA GLY A 386 -12.04 3.52 -23.68
C GLY A 386 -13.40 3.15 -24.29
N ASP A 387 -14.38 4.03 -24.10
CA ASP A 387 -15.77 3.76 -24.48
C ASP A 387 -16.17 4.43 -25.80
N SER A 388 -15.49 5.51 -26.17
CA SER A 388 -15.80 6.31 -27.37
C SER A 388 -14.57 7.09 -27.85
N THR A 389 -14.73 7.83 -28.95
CA THR A 389 -13.74 8.79 -29.45
C THR A 389 -13.86 10.18 -28.81
N THR A 390 -14.83 10.37 -27.91
CA THR A 390 -15.10 11.64 -27.23
C THR A 390 -14.46 11.72 -25.84
N GLU A 391 -13.82 10.65 -25.39
CA GLU A 391 -13.09 10.58 -24.13
C GLU A 391 -11.67 10.12 -24.38
N PHE A 392 -10.75 10.50 -23.50
CA PHE A 392 -9.38 10.01 -23.59
C PHE A 392 -9.30 8.55 -23.10
N PRO A 393 -8.67 7.65 -23.86
CA PRO A 393 -8.46 6.27 -23.43
C PRO A 393 -7.51 6.22 -22.23
N VAL A 394 -7.88 5.43 -21.23
CA VAL A 394 -7.10 5.16 -20.01
C VAL A 394 -7.42 3.74 -19.59
N LEU A 395 -6.38 2.95 -19.28
CA LEU A 395 -6.60 1.60 -18.77
C LEU A 395 -7.32 1.67 -17.42
N LYS A 396 -8.43 0.95 -17.26
CA LYS A 396 -9.23 0.88 -16.03
C LYS A 396 -9.16 -0.52 -15.41
N HIS A 397 -9.55 -0.63 -14.15
CA HIS A 397 -9.78 -1.91 -13.43
C HIS A 397 -8.60 -2.90 -13.41
N CYS A 398 -7.36 -2.42 -13.52
CA CYS A 398 -6.15 -3.24 -13.49
C CYS A 398 -5.33 -2.98 -12.22
N LYS A 399 -4.89 -4.04 -11.54
CA LYS A 399 -3.98 -3.95 -10.39
C LYS A 399 -2.61 -3.42 -10.84
N ALA A 400 -2.01 -2.54 -10.05
CA ALA A 400 -0.73 -1.88 -10.33
C ALA A 400 0.36 -2.84 -10.81
N ARG A 401 0.53 -3.97 -10.11
CA ARG A 401 1.59 -4.92 -10.41
C ARG A 401 1.37 -5.64 -11.73
N LYS A 402 0.13 -5.91 -12.11
CA LYS A 402 -0.21 -6.52 -13.40
C LYS A 402 0.05 -5.55 -14.55
N VAL A 403 -0.22 -4.26 -14.35
CA VAL A 403 0.09 -3.20 -15.33
C VAL A 403 1.60 -3.16 -15.60
N ARG A 404 2.43 -3.28 -14.57
CA ARG A 404 3.88 -3.38 -14.71
C ARG A 404 4.34 -4.53 -15.61
N TYR A 405 3.67 -5.69 -15.56
CA TYR A 405 3.93 -6.80 -16.49
C TYR A 405 3.30 -6.61 -17.87
N LEU A 406 2.22 -5.82 -17.98
CA LEU A 406 1.57 -5.50 -19.25
C LEU A 406 2.41 -4.52 -20.08
N VAL A 407 3.07 -3.54 -19.47
CA VAL A 407 3.92 -2.55 -20.17
C VAL A 407 4.93 -3.19 -21.14
N PRO A 408 5.79 -4.16 -20.74
CA PRO A 408 6.71 -4.81 -21.68
C PRO A 408 5.99 -5.64 -22.75
N ALA A 409 4.82 -6.21 -22.45
CA ALA A 409 4.01 -6.88 -23.47
C ALA A 409 3.50 -5.90 -24.53
N VAL A 410 2.97 -4.75 -24.12
CA VAL A 410 2.49 -3.69 -25.02
C VAL A 410 3.65 -3.05 -25.79
N LYS A 411 4.85 -2.94 -25.19
CA LYS A 411 6.06 -2.52 -25.91
C LYS A 411 6.35 -3.45 -27.10
N ARG A 412 6.24 -4.78 -26.93
CA ARG A 412 6.40 -5.74 -28.03
C ARG A 412 5.35 -5.58 -29.14
N LEU A 413 4.15 -5.12 -28.80
CA LEU A 413 3.16 -4.78 -29.82
C LEU A 413 3.63 -3.54 -30.59
N CYS A 414 4.09 -2.49 -29.90
CA CYS A 414 4.63 -1.30 -30.55
C CYS A 414 5.80 -1.59 -31.50
N GLU A 415 6.68 -2.54 -31.17
CA GLU A 415 7.77 -2.99 -32.05
C GLU A 415 7.26 -3.51 -33.41
N GLN A 416 6.05 -4.08 -33.48
CA GLN A 416 5.46 -4.56 -34.74
C GLN A 416 4.90 -3.43 -35.61
N PHE A 417 4.64 -2.25 -35.03
CA PHE A 417 3.97 -1.12 -35.68
C PHE A 417 4.81 0.17 -35.56
N GLU A 418 6.14 0.06 -35.61
CA GLU A 418 7.07 1.19 -35.47
C GLU A 418 7.40 1.92 -36.78
N THR A 419 6.94 1.41 -37.93
CA THR A 419 7.39 1.84 -39.27
C THR A 419 7.01 3.27 -39.66
N THR A 420 6.13 3.92 -38.90
CA THR A 420 5.75 5.32 -39.10
C THR A 420 6.42 6.20 -38.06
N LYS A 421 6.61 7.49 -38.36
CA LYS A 421 7.10 8.47 -37.37
C LYS A 421 6.26 8.47 -36.09
N TYR A 422 4.95 8.30 -36.22
CA TYR A 422 4.05 8.18 -35.07
C TYR A 422 4.34 6.90 -34.26
N GLY A 423 4.48 5.76 -34.95
CA GLY A 423 4.88 4.48 -34.36
C GLY A 423 6.24 4.52 -33.66
N GLU A 424 7.25 5.18 -34.25
CA GLU A 424 8.56 5.36 -33.62
C GLU A 424 8.48 6.14 -32.30
N HIS A 425 7.74 7.25 -32.27
CA HIS A 425 7.58 8.05 -31.06
C HIS A 425 6.76 7.29 -29.99
N ARG A 426 5.74 6.53 -30.41
CA ARG A 426 4.99 5.60 -29.56
C ARG A 426 5.91 4.55 -28.92
N LEU A 427 6.80 3.94 -29.70
CA LEU A 427 7.75 2.96 -29.21
C LEU A 427 8.79 3.58 -28.27
N LYS A 428 9.34 4.75 -28.60
CA LYS A 428 10.29 5.49 -27.74
C LYS A 428 9.66 5.83 -26.39
N MET A 429 8.39 6.26 -26.38
CA MET A 429 7.62 6.55 -25.18
C MET A 429 7.49 5.32 -24.28
N ILE A 430 6.95 4.21 -24.80
CA ILE A 430 6.72 3.01 -23.98
C ILE A 430 8.02 2.32 -23.57
N THR A 431 9.08 2.42 -24.38
CA THR A 431 10.41 1.93 -24.02
C THR A 431 10.99 2.69 -22.82
N ALA A 432 10.88 4.02 -22.82
CA ALA A 432 11.32 4.82 -21.68
C ALA A 432 10.52 4.52 -20.41
N LEU A 433 9.21 4.23 -20.54
CA LEU A 433 8.37 3.77 -19.45
C LEU A 433 8.76 2.39 -18.93
N ASP A 434 8.97 1.40 -19.80
CA ASP A 434 9.39 0.03 -19.46
C ASP A 434 10.74 0.00 -18.71
N ASP A 435 11.66 0.89 -19.07
CA ASP A 435 12.95 1.00 -18.40
C ASP A 435 12.84 1.49 -16.94
N MET A 436 11.79 2.24 -16.58
CA MET A 436 11.64 2.81 -15.23
C MET A 436 11.46 1.72 -14.16
N PRO A 437 10.47 0.80 -14.24
CA PRO A 437 10.35 -0.31 -13.30
C PRO A 437 11.58 -1.20 -13.20
N GLN A 438 12.28 -1.45 -14.31
CA GLN A 438 13.48 -2.28 -14.31
C GLN A 438 14.60 -1.70 -13.44
N LEU A 439 14.71 -0.36 -13.37
CA LEU A 439 15.63 0.33 -12.48
C LEU A 439 15.15 0.30 -11.01
N MET A 440 13.83 0.34 -10.78
CA MET A 440 13.22 0.33 -9.45
C MET A 440 13.14 -1.07 -8.81
N ASP A 441 13.17 -2.15 -9.58
CA ASP A 441 13.02 -3.52 -9.04
C ASP A 441 14.35 -4.09 -8.51
N MET A 442 15.45 -3.34 -8.59
CA MET A 442 16.71 -3.72 -7.98
C MET A 442 16.59 -3.75 -6.45
N LYS A 443 17.04 -4.82 -5.79
CA LYS A 443 16.98 -4.98 -4.32
C LYS A 443 18.07 -4.16 -3.64
N LEU A 444 17.96 -2.84 -3.69
CA LEU A 444 18.91 -1.88 -3.13
C LEU A 444 18.24 -1.01 -2.06
N TYR A 445 18.96 -0.69 -0.98
CA TYR A 445 18.52 0.30 0.03
C TYR A 445 18.88 1.72 -0.38
N ARG A 446 20.07 1.90 -0.96
CA ARG A 446 20.54 3.16 -1.55
C ARG A 446 20.47 3.04 -3.05
N PHE A 447 19.92 4.05 -3.71
CA PHE A 447 19.90 4.10 -5.16
C PHE A 447 21.22 4.71 -5.67
N PRO A 448 22.10 3.96 -6.36
CA PRO A 448 23.39 4.47 -6.82
C PRO A 448 23.23 5.65 -7.77
N ALA A 449 24.11 6.65 -7.68
CA ALA A 449 24.03 7.88 -8.46
C ALA A 449 23.85 7.63 -9.96
N ALA A 450 24.67 6.77 -10.57
CA ALA A 450 24.55 6.44 -11.98
C ALA A 450 23.17 5.84 -12.38
N LEU A 451 22.54 5.07 -11.49
CA LEU A 451 21.21 4.52 -11.74
C LEU A 451 20.11 5.56 -11.52
N ARG A 452 20.28 6.48 -10.56
CA ARG A 452 19.38 7.63 -10.38
C ARG A 452 19.41 8.56 -11.59
N ASP A 453 20.58 8.88 -12.09
CA ASP A 453 20.75 9.73 -13.28
C ASP A 453 20.06 9.07 -14.48
N LYS A 454 20.27 7.76 -14.66
CA LYS A 454 19.57 6.99 -15.70
C LYS A 454 18.05 6.99 -15.49
N PHE A 455 17.56 6.83 -14.27
CA PHE A 455 16.13 6.88 -13.94
C PHE A 455 15.52 8.25 -14.27
N ALA A 456 16.18 9.34 -13.86
CA ALA A 456 15.77 10.70 -14.17
C ALA A 456 15.74 10.97 -15.69
N GLN A 457 16.76 10.50 -16.42
CA GLN A 457 16.80 10.56 -17.89
C GLN A 457 15.62 9.80 -18.52
N LYS A 458 15.27 8.62 -18.01
CA LYS A 458 14.12 7.86 -18.52
C LYS A 458 12.79 8.54 -18.23
N ILE A 459 12.60 9.10 -17.04
CA ILE A 459 11.44 9.95 -16.72
C ILE A 459 11.32 11.11 -17.70
N HIS A 460 12.40 11.87 -17.90
CA HIS A 460 12.40 13.03 -18.78
C HIS A 460 12.11 12.63 -20.23
N SER A 461 12.79 11.59 -20.74
CA SER A 461 12.56 11.05 -22.08
C SER A 461 11.10 10.62 -22.25
N PHE A 462 10.55 9.86 -21.32
CA PHE A 462 9.15 9.43 -21.34
C PHE A 462 8.19 10.61 -21.46
N LEU A 463 8.32 11.60 -20.57
CA LEU A 463 7.42 12.75 -20.53
C LEU A 463 7.48 13.58 -21.81
N LEU A 464 8.68 13.77 -22.39
CA LEU A 464 8.83 14.44 -23.68
C LEU A 464 8.15 13.68 -24.82
N GLN A 465 8.33 12.36 -24.88
CA GLN A 465 7.66 11.56 -25.91
C GLN A 465 6.13 11.57 -25.73
N TYR A 466 5.64 11.51 -24.49
CA TYR A 466 4.21 11.60 -24.22
C TYR A 466 3.62 12.95 -24.65
N SER A 467 4.29 14.07 -24.33
CA SER A 467 3.87 15.40 -24.81
C SER A 467 3.87 15.50 -26.33
N TYR A 468 4.84 14.87 -27.00
CA TYR A 468 4.87 14.81 -28.45
C TYR A 468 3.65 14.06 -29.02
N MET A 469 3.32 12.89 -28.45
CA MET A 469 2.15 12.12 -28.84
C MET A 469 0.84 12.88 -28.59
N ALA A 470 0.71 13.55 -27.44
CA ALA A 470 -0.43 14.41 -27.13
C ALA A 470 -0.59 15.56 -28.12
N LYS A 471 0.50 16.23 -28.50
CA LYS A 471 0.49 17.28 -29.52
C LYS A 471 0.02 16.74 -30.88
N LEU A 472 0.54 15.59 -31.32
CA LEU A 472 0.12 14.99 -32.59
C LEU A 472 -1.35 14.57 -32.58
N SER A 473 -1.82 13.96 -31.49
CA SER A 473 -3.23 13.61 -31.30
C SER A 473 -4.13 14.85 -31.43
N SER A 474 -3.77 15.94 -30.75
CA SER A 474 -4.52 17.20 -30.82
C SER A 474 -4.51 17.79 -32.23
N GLN A 475 -3.38 17.79 -32.93
CA GLN A 475 -3.27 18.25 -34.32
C GLN A 475 -4.13 17.44 -35.29
N ARG A 476 -4.38 16.16 -34.99
CA ARG A 476 -5.28 15.28 -35.76
C ARG A 476 -6.75 15.43 -35.36
N GLY A 477 -7.07 16.27 -34.37
CA GLY A 477 -8.43 16.45 -33.87
C GLY A 477 -8.98 15.22 -33.13
N CYS A 478 -8.13 14.37 -32.58
CA CYS A 478 -8.55 13.17 -31.86
C CYS A 478 -8.09 13.18 -30.39
N LEU A 479 -8.86 12.53 -29.52
CA LEU A 479 -8.58 12.41 -28.09
C LEU A 479 -7.87 11.07 -27.81
N ARG A 480 -6.52 11.07 -27.84
CA ARG A 480 -5.72 9.85 -27.59
C ARG A 480 -4.87 9.93 -26.34
N TYR A 481 -4.18 11.04 -26.11
CA TYR A 481 -3.23 11.18 -24.99
C TYR A 481 -3.60 12.38 -24.13
N SER A 482 -4.15 12.12 -22.94
CA SER A 482 -4.44 13.15 -21.93
C SER A 482 -3.23 13.40 -21.04
N MET A 483 -2.99 14.66 -20.69
CA MET A 483 -2.03 15.02 -19.64
C MET A 483 -2.77 15.31 -18.34
N VAL A 484 -2.31 14.68 -17.26
CA VAL A 484 -2.90 14.78 -15.91
C VAL A 484 -1.82 15.11 -14.90
N GLN A 485 -2.20 15.61 -13.71
CA GLN A 485 -1.30 15.95 -12.60
C GLN A 485 -0.20 14.90 -12.38
N LYS A 486 -0.53 13.61 -12.44
CA LYS A 486 0.44 12.51 -12.27
C LYS A 486 1.62 12.55 -13.25
N HIS A 487 1.45 13.03 -14.48
CA HIS A 487 2.57 13.22 -15.41
C HIS A 487 3.59 14.22 -14.88
N HIS A 488 3.09 15.34 -14.34
CA HIS A 488 3.94 16.32 -13.70
C HIS A 488 4.57 15.77 -12.42
N LEU A 489 3.80 15.13 -11.53
CA LEU A 489 4.34 14.57 -10.29
C LEU A 489 5.42 13.51 -10.56
N THR A 490 5.27 12.68 -11.60
CA THR A 490 6.31 11.72 -12.02
C THR A 490 7.64 12.41 -12.32
N SER A 491 7.67 13.67 -12.77
CA SER A 491 8.92 14.42 -12.96
C SER A 491 9.69 14.69 -11.66
N HIS A 492 8.98 14.80 -10.53
CA HIS A 492 9.54 15.02 -9.19
C HIS A 492 10.07 13.72 -8.56
N LEU A 493 9.66 12.53 -9.04
CA LEU A 493 10.07 11.24 -8.45
C LEU A 493 11.59 11.08 -8.34
N SER A 494 12.32 11.59 -9.33
CA SER A 494 13.78 11.52 -9.34
C SER A 494 14.44 12.19 -8.13
N TRP A 495 13.85 13.22 -7.53
CA TRP A 495 14.44 13.92 -6.38
C TRP A 495 14.41 13.09 -5.10
N PHE A 496 13.32 12.34 -4.87
CA PHE A 496 13.21 11.44 -3.72
C PHE A 496 14.26 10.32 -3.76
N THR A 497 14.75 10.00 -4.97
CA THR A 497 15.76 8.95 -5.14
C THR A 497 17.13 9.31 -4.58
N GLU A 498 17.42 10.59 -4.37
CA GLU A 498 18.68 11.03 -3.76
C GLU A 498 18.84 10.46 -2.35
N SER A 499 17.73 10.42 -1.60
CA SER A 499 17.64 10.04 -0.19
C SER A 499 17.50 8.53 0.01
N CYS A 500 16.71 7.83 -0.80
CA CYS A 500 16.57 6.37 -0.70
C CYS A 500 16.07 5.75 -2.01
N HIS A 501 16.14 4.42 -2.08
CA HIS A 501 15.64 3.70 -3.24
C HIS A 501 14.09 3.74 -3.33
N PRO A 502 13.48 3.81 -4.54
CA PRO A 502 12.02 3.83 -4.72
C PRO A 502 11.25 2.74 -3.97
N ARG A 503 11.85 1.56 -3.82
CA ARG A 503 11.29 0.46 -3.01
C ARG A 503 11.07 0.79 -1.54
N CYS A 504 11.75 1.80 -1.01
CA CYS A 504 11.58 2.25 0.36
C CYS A 504 10.31 3.08 0.56
N PHE A 505 9.71 3.62 -0.50
CA PHE A 505 8.55 4.50 -0.40
C PHE A 505 7.41 4.16 -1.36
N TRP A 506 7.52 3.04 -2.07
CA TRP A 506 6.41 2.51 -2.85
C TRP A 506 5.34 1.85 -1.97
N THR A 507 4.09 1.82 -2.44
CA THR A 507 2.97 1.35 -1.60
C THR A 507 2.42 -0.03 -1.97
N TYR A 508 3.06 -0.81 -2.86
CA TYR A 508 2.61 -2.17 -3.23
C TYR A 508 2.27 -3.06 -2.04
N GLY A 509 3.19 -3.08 -1.08
CA GLY A 509 3.01 -3.83 0.13
C GLY A 509 1.86 -3.29 0.96
N SER A 510 1.84 -1.98 1.15
CA SER A 510 0.78 -1.31 1.91
C SER A 510 -0.61 -1.51 1.30
N GLU A 511 -0.75 -1.57 -0.02
CA GLU A 511 -2.02 -1.87 -0.72
C GLU A 511 -2.50 -3.30 -0.42
N SER A 512 -1.59 -4.27 -0.41
CA SER A 512 -1.90 -5.65 0.00
C SER A 512 -2.34 -5.72 1.46
N TYR A 513 -1.70 -4.94 2.32
CA TYR A 513 -2.08 -4.80 3.72
C TYR A 513 -3.46 -4.14 3.89
N MET A 514 -3.78 -3.12 3.09
CA MET A 514 -5.11 -2.50 3.09
C MET A 514 -6.20 -3.51 2.72
N GLY A 515 -5.95 -4.38 1.75
CA GLY A 515 -6.85 -5.51 1.45
C GLY A 515 -7.09 -6.43 2.65
N HIS A 516 -6.06 -6.69 3.47
CA HIS A 516 -6.22 -7.44 4.72
C HIS A 516 -7.07 -6.69 5.76
N MET A 517 -6.81 -5.40 5.96
CA MET A 517 -7.58 -4.58 6.91
C MET A 517 -9.05 -4.43 6.50
N VAL A 518 -9.34 -4.27 5.21
CA VAL A 518 -10.71 -4.24 4.67
C VAL A 518 -11.44 -5.57 4.94
N ARG A 519 -10.78 -6.72 4.77
CA ARG A 519 -11.37 -8.03 5.10
C ARG A 519 -11.75 -8.13 6.58
N ILE A 520 -10.86 -7.72 7.49
CA ILE A 520 -11.14 -7.67 8.93
C ILE A 520 -12.31 -6.72 9.21
N ALA A 521 -12.33 -5.53 8.61
CA ALA A 521 -13.38 -4.56 8.81
C ALA A 521 -14.75 -5.05 8.35
N LYS A 522 -14.83 -5.67 7.17
CA LYS A 522 -16.07 -6.29 6.66
C LYS A 522 -16.66 -7.31 7.65
N ALA A 523 -15.82 -8.06 8.34
CA ALA A 523 -16.25 -9.02 9.35
C ALA A 523 -16.70 -8.38 10.68
N CYS A 524 -16.36 -7.10 10.94
CA CYS A 524 -16.64 -6.43 12.21
C CYS A 524 -17.86 -5.50 12.17
N VAL A 525 -18.25 -4.99 11.00
CA VAL A 525 -19.22 -3.89 10.92
C VAL A 525 -20.69 -4.30 11.09
N ARG A 526 -21.03 -5.58 10.93
CA ARG A 526 -22.44 -6.02 10.91
C ARG A 526 -23.10 -5.77 12.27
N GLY A 527 -24.06 -4.84 12.31
CA GLY A 527 -24.86 -4.52 13.49
C GLY A 527 -24.11 -3.74 14.58
N GLN A 528 -22.92 -3.19 14.29
CA GLN A 528 -22.13 -2.43 15.24
C GLN A 528 -22.11 -0.94 14.90
N SER A 529 -22.03 -0.10 15.94
CA SER A 529 -21.73 1.33 15.74
C SER A 529 -20.26 1.50 15.29
N PRO A 530 -19.91 2.57 14.56
CA PRO A 530 -18.54 2.76 14.08
C PRO A 530 -17.43 2.67 15.16
N PRO A 531 -17.60 3.19 16.39
CA PRO A 531 -16.58 3.03 17.43
C PRO A 531 -16.42 1.59 17.90
N LYS A 532 -17.53 0.85 18.00
CA LYS A 532 -17.53 -0.56 18.40
C LYS A 532 -16.90 -1.43 17.30
N ALA A 533 -17.17 -1.09 16.04
CA ALA A 533 -16.51 -1.70 14.90
C ALA A 533 -14.99 -1.46 14.93
N ALA A 534 -14.54 -0.24 15.23
CA ALA A 534 -13.10 0.05 15.39
C ALA A 534 -12.44 -0.79 16.48
N GLU A 535 -13.11 -0.97 17.64
CA GLU A 535 -12.64 -1.83 18.73
C GLU A 535 -12.51 -3.30 18.28
N SER A 536 -13.55 -3.82 17.62
CA SER A 536 -13.56 -5.18 17.07
C SER A 536 -12.46 -5.39 16.02
N ILE A 537 -12.26 -4.42 15.13
CA ILE A 537 -11.20 -4.44 14.10
C ILE A 537 -9.83 -4.54 14.77
N MET A 538 -9.59 -3.70 15.78
CA MET A 538 -8.31 -3.69 16.50
C MET A 538 -8.05 -5.03 17.21
N GLN A 539 -9.08 -5.59 17.86
CA GLN A 539 -8.95 -6.88 18.54
C GLN A 539 -8.65 -8.01 17.55
N LYS A 540 -9.40 -8.11 16.45
CA LYS A 540 -9.18 -9.12 15.41
C LYS A 540 -7.81 -9.00 14.75
N TYR A 541 -7.37 -7.77 14.44
CA TYR A 541 -6.03 -7.53 13.93
C TYR A 541 -4.95 -8.05 14.89
N ARG A 542 -5.08 -7.80 16.21
CA ARG A 542 -4.12 -8.32 17.20
C ARG A 542 -4.08 -9.84 17.28
N LEU A 543 -5.24 -10.50 17.15
CA LEU A 543 -5.32 -11.97 17.09
C LEU A 543 -4.64 -12.50 15.83
N SER A 544 -4.95 -11.92 14.67
CA SER A 544 -4.30 -12.24 13.39
C SER A 544 -2.78 -12.08 13.48
N MET A 545 -2.30 -10.93 13.98
CA MET A 545 -0.88 -10.68 14.18
C MET A 545 -0.22 -11.62 15.19
N HIS A 546 -0.92 -12.06 16.23
CA HIS A 546 -0.38 -13.07 17.14
C HIS A 546 -0.08 -14.37 16.39
N LEU A 547 -1.00 -14.86 15.56
CA LEU A 547 -0.77 -16.08 14.77
C LEU A 547 0.44 -15.91 13.83
N ILE A 548 0.56 -14.73 13.21
CA ILE A 548 1.68 -14.40 12.32
C ILE A 548 3.01 -14.40 13.08
N LEU A 549 3.09 -13.64 14.17
CA LEU A 549 4.30 -13.51 14.99
C LEU A 549 4.66 -14.81 15.73
N SER A 550 3.69 -15.70 15.94
CA SER A 550 3.87 -17.07 16.46
C SER A 550 4.34 -18.05 15.39
N GLY A 551 4.41 -17.65 14.12
CA GLY A 551 4.80 -18.51 13.01
C GLY A 551 3.74 -19.56 12.65
N LEU A 552 2.51 -19.37 13.13
CA LEU A 552 1.36 -20.24 12.84
C LEU A 552 0.68 -19.85 11.54
N MET A 553 0.73 -18.57 11.16
CA MET A 553 0.11 -18.05 9.94
C MET A 553 1.11 -17.27 9.10
N VAL A 554 1.08 -17.47 7.79
CA VAL A 554 1.59 -16.52 6.80
C VAL A 554 0.37 -16.02 6.05
N LEU A 555 0.18 -14.71 5.92
CA LEU A 555 -0.88 -14.23 5.01
C LEU A 555 -0.37 -14.46 3.60
N ASP A 556 -1.19 -15.11 2.78
CA ASP A 556 -0.87 -15.39 1.38
C ASP A 556 -0.41 -14.10 0.70
N GLU A 557 0.85 -14.08 0.28
CA GLU A 557 1.37 -13.05 -0.59
C GLU A 557 0.74 -13.29 -1.96
N GLU A 558 -0.20 -12.44 -2.39
CA GLU A 558 -0.38 -12.23 -3.83
C GLU A 558 0.85 -11.49 -4.37
N GLY A 559 2.00 -12.19 -4.43
CA GLY A 559 3.19 -11.82 -5.17
C GLY A 559 4.33 -11.18 -4.36
N ASP A 560 5.38 -11.97 -4.14
CA ASP A 560 6.76 -11.62 -3.79
C ASP A 560 7.09 -10.11 -3.87
N ASP A 561 7.13 -9.40 -2.74
CA ASP A 561 7.59 -8.00 -2.70
C ASP A 561 9.03 -7.80 -3.19
#